data_AF-A0A2G2JBG3-F1
#
_entry.id   AF-A0A2G2JBG3-F1
#
_cell.length_a   1.000
_cell.length_b   1.000
_cell.length_c   1.000
_cell.angle_alpha   90.00
_cell.angle_beta   90.00
_cell.angle_gamma   90.00
#
_symmetry.space_group_name_H-M   'P 1'
#
loop_
_entity.id
_entity.type
_entity.pdbx_description
1 polymer ?
#
loop_
_entity_poly.entity_id
_entity_poly.type
_entity_poly.pdbx_seq_one_letter_code
_entity_poly.pdbx_strand_id
1 'polypeptide(L)'
;MKILKNIALCSTLVAGTVSAEKLDIDLSGSFYATAGHSIGIGGEKSAFVYSVYGASNLKTAKGKRLRFSVECLGFDEMGSTEGTHGIGRCNWIDESQDKLFASLSTVGGGNQYKVTGGTGKWENAKGVITTTFVYLPTSSDKFYLGTEDGSGSIIAPNYK
;
A
#
# COMPACT_ATOMS: atom_id res chain seq x y z
N MET A 1 39.40 -59.52 -2.84
CA MET A 1 38.16 -58.88 -3.36
C MET A 1 37.51 -58.05 -2.26
N LYS A 2 37.44 -56.73 -2.47
CA LYS A 2 36.39 -55.75 -2.09
C LYS A 2 37.03 -54.40 -1.75
N ILE A 3 37.03 -53.54 -2.77
CA ILE A 3 37.29 -52.11 -2.66
C ILE A 3 35.93 -51.46 -2.40
N LEU A 4 35.76 -50.82 -1.24
CA LEU A 4 34.63 -49.93 -0.97
C LEU A 4 35.18 -48.50 -0.93
N LYS A 5 34.97 -47.77 -2.03
CA LYS A 5 35.17 -46.33 -2.11
C LYS A 5 33.85 -45.65 -1.71
N ASN A 6 33.81 -45.06 -0.53
CA ASN A 6 32.73 -44.17 -0.11
C ASN A 6 32.84 -42.86 -0.90
N ILE A 7 31.92 -42.64 -1.84
CA ILE A 7 31.73 -41.35 -2.50
C ILE A 7 30.75 -40.56 -1.63
N ALA A 8 31.27 -39.56 -0.93
CA ALA A 8 30.46 -38.53 -0.30
C ALA A 8 29.82 -37.67 -1.41
N LEU A 9 28.50 -37.80 -1.59
CA LEU A 9 27.72 -36.87 -2.40
C LEU A 9 27.56 -35.56 -1.62
N CYS A 10 28.38 -34.57 -1.95
CA CYS A 10 28.18 -33.19 -1.55
C CYS A 10 26.97 -32.63 -2.32
N SER A 11 25.79 -32.67 -1.73
CA SER A 11 24.60 -31.99 -2.23
C SER A 11 24.76 -30.49 -2.07
N THR A 12 25.19 -29.83 -3.16
CA THR A 12 25.20 -28.36 -3.26
C THR A 12 23.77 -27.86 -3.35
N LEU A 13 23.25 -27.31 -2.24
CA LEU A 13 22.08 -26.43 -2.29
C LEU A 13 22.44 -25.21 -3.14
N VAL A 14 21.93 -25.18 -4.38
CA VAL A 14 21.94 -23.97 -5.20
C VAL A 14 20.91 -23.03 -4.59
N ALA A 15 21.35 -22.22 -3.63
CA ALA A 15 20.60 -21.06 -3.15
C ALA A 15 20.55 -20.04 -4.29
N GLY A 16 19.57 -20.19 -5.19
CA GLY A 16 19.28 -19.20 -6.21
C GLY A 16 18.95 -17.88 -5.51
N THR A 17 19.80 -16.88 -5.67
CA THR A 17 19.51 -15.51 -5.26
C THR A 17 18.35 -15.02 -6.10
N VAL A 18 17.13 -15.12 -5.58
CA VAL A 18 15.97 -14.42 -6.15
C VAL A 18 16.25 -12.93 -5.97
N SER A 19 16.81 -12.30 -6.99
CA SER A 19 16.99 -10.86 -7.01
C SER A 19 15.61 -10.23 -6.93
N ALA A 20 15.29 -9.65 -5.78
CA ALA A 20 13.98 -9.06 -5.58
C ALA A 20 13.79 -7.90 -6.55
N GLU A 21 12.74 -7.96 -7.37
CA GLU A 21 12.50 -6.89 -8.34
C GLU A 21 12.14 -5.60 -7.58
N LYS A 22 12.95 -4.56 -7.74
CA LYS A 22 12.58 -3.21 -7.33
C LYS A 22 11.75 -2.58 -8.45
N LEU A 23 10.51 -2.27 -8.12
CA LEU A 23 9.56 -1.56 -8.97
C LEU A 23 9.56 -0.10 -8.53
N ASP A 24 10.06 0.80 -9.38
CA ASP A 24 9.81 2.23 -9.22
C ASP A 24 8.43 2.55 -9.79
N ILE A 25 7.58 3.19 -8.99
CA ILE A 25 6.13 3.30 -9.19
C ILE A 25 5.71 4.76 -9.32
N ASP A 26 4.95 5.06 -10.37
CA ASP A 26 4.04 6.20 -10.42
C ASP A 26 2.62 5.71 -10.13
N LEU A 27 1.95 6.32 -9.16
CA LEU A 27 0.59 6.01 -8.74
C LEU A 27 -0.37 7.08 -9.26
N SER A 28 -1.50 6.62 -9.79
CA SER A 28 -2.68 7.46 -10.03
C SER A 28 -3.94 6.68 -9.63
N GLY A 29 -4.87 7.31 -8.94
CA GLY A 29 -6.01 6.63 -8.36
C GLY A 29 -7.20 7.53 -8.12
N SER A 30 -8.31 6.90 -7.77
CA SER A 30 -9.54 7.56 -7.36
C SER A 30 -10.13 6.83 -6.18
N PHE A 31 -10.80 7.58 -5.30
CA PHE A 31 -11.35 7.04 -4.08
C PHE A 31 -12.73 7.62 -3.75
N TYR A 32 -13.44 6.83 -2.95
CA TYR A 32 -14.64 7.13 -2.22
C TYR A 32 -14.33 6.88 -0.74
N ALA A 33 -14.60 7.87 0.11
CA ALA A 33 -14.35 7.76 1.54
C ALA A 33 -15.61 8.06 2.35
N THR A 34 -15.80 7.32 3.43
CA THR A 34 -16.82 7.57 4.45
C THR A 34 -16.13 7.79 5.78
N ALA A 35 -16.66 8.73 6.57
CA ALA A 35 -16.19 9.00 7.92
C ALA A 35 -17.31 8.69 8.91
N GLY A 36 -16.94 8.08 10.03
CA GLY A 36 -17.82 7.95 11.19
C GLY A 36 -18.03 9.29 11.90
N HIS A 37 -18.77 9.26 12.99
CA HIS A 37 -18.97 10.44 13.82
C HIS A 37 -17.64 10.93 14.41
N SER A 38 -17.42 12.23 14.33
CA SER A 38 -16.29 12.88 14.99
C SER A 38 -16.48 12.87 16.51
N ILE A 39 -15.42 12.49 17.23
CA ILE A 39 -15.34 12.52 18.68
C ILE A 39 -14.39 13.65 19.06
N GLY A 40 -14.82 14.54 19.96
CA GLY A 40 -13.95 15.59 20.49
C GLY A 40 -12.83 15.01 21.35
N ILE A 41 -11.59 15.39 21.06
CA ILE A 41 -10.40 14.93 21.80
C ILE A 41 -9.71 16.08 22.57
N GLY A 42 -10.34 17.26 22.63
CA GLY A 42 -9.90 18.44 23.38
C GLY A 42 -9.12 19.45 22.54
N GLY A 43 -9.04 20.71 23.00
CA GLY A 43 -8.26 21.77 22.34
C GLY A 43 -8.68 22.06 20.89
N GLU A 44 -9.99 22.14 20.63
CA GLU A 44 -10.59 22.28 19.28
C GLU A 44 -10.29 21.13 18.31
N LYS A 45 -9.70 20.03 18.80
CA LYS A 45 -9.44 18.84 18.01
C LYS A 45 -10.57 17.84 18.06
N SER A 46 -10.72 17.11 16.96
CA SER A 46 -11.63 15.97 16.86
C SER A 46 -10.94 14.81 16.17
N ALA A 47 -11.45 13.60 16.36
CA ALA A 47 -10.97 12.42 15.67
C ALA A 47 -12.14 11.59 15.14
N PHE A 48 -11.91 10.86 14.06
CA PHE A 48 -12.92 10.02 13.42
C PHE A 48 -12.27 8.78 12.80
N VAL A 49 -13.06 7.71 12.74
CA VAL A 49 -12.73 6.51 11.97
C VAL A 49 -13.22 6.71 10.54
N TYR A 50 -12.44 6.29 9.56
CA TYR A 50 -12.83 6.35 8.16
C TYR A 50 -12.61 5.02 7.44
N SER A 51 -13.41 4.83 6.39
CA SER A 51 -13.23 3.75 5.42
C SER A 51 -13.07 4.35 4.02
N VAL A 52 -12.08 3.89 3.27
CA VAL A 52 -11.80 4.33 1.90
C VAL A 52 -11.88 3.13 0.97
N TYR A 53 -12.57 3.32 -0.15
CA TYR A 53 -12.67 2.37 -1.25
C TYR A 53 -12.26 3.06 -2.54
N GLY A 54 -11.44 2.42 -3.35
CA GLY A 54 -10.93 3.06 -4.56
C GLY A 54 -10.33 2.09 -5.56
N ALA A 55 -9.75 2.69 -6.59
CA ALA A 55 -8.95 1.99 -7.57
C ALA A 55 -7.67 2.77 -7.84
N SER A 56 -6.55 2.06 -7.89
CA SER A 56 -5.23 2.64 -8.13
C SER A 56 -4.54 1.94 -9.30
N ASN A 57 -3.89 2.74 -10.14
CA ASN A 57 -3.02 2.30 -11.22
C ASN A 57 -1.58 2.59 -10.81
N LEU A 58 -0.76 1.54 -10.70
CA LEU A 58 0.67 1.65 -10.50
C LEU A 58 1.37 1.44 -11.85
N LYS A 59 2.04 2.46 -12.34
CA LYS A 59 2.87 2.37 -13.54
C LYS A 59 4.32 2.19 -13.11
N THR A 60 4.93 1.10 -13.54
CA THR A 60 6.37 0.86 -13.33
C THR A 60 7.21 1.70 -14.29
N ALA A 61 8.47 1.95 -13.96
CA ALA A 61 9.44 2.60 -14.87
C ALA A 61 9.57 1.91 -16.24
N LYS A 62 9.34 0.59 -16.31
CA LYS A 62 9.33 -0.20 -17.55
C LYS A 62 8.01 -0.11 -18.33
N GLY A 63 7.05 0.71 -17.88
CA GLY A 63 5.76 0.93 -18.53
C GLY A 63 4.68 -0.11 -18.23
N LYS A 64 4.97 -1.17 -17.46
CA LYS A 64 3.97 -2.13 -16.98
C LYS A 64 2.98 -1.41 -16.06
N ARG A 65 1.68 -1.61 -16.31
CA ARG A 65 0.58 -1.06 -15.51
C ARG A 65 -0.01 -2.16 -14.64
N LEU A 66 -0.21 -1.85 -13.37
CA LEU A 66 -0.80 -2.74 -12.38
C LEU A 66 -2.03 -2.05 -11.81
N ARG A 67 -3.14 -2.77 -11.79
CA ARG A 67 -4.41 -2.25 -11.30
C ARG A 67 -4.75 -2.90 -9.98
N PHE A 68 -5.17 -2.08 -9.03
CA PHE A 68 -5.58 -2.52 -7.71
C PHE A 68 -6.95 -1.93 -7.38
N SER A 69 -7.81 -2.75 -6.79
CA SER A 69 -8.86 -2.25 -5.91
C SER A 69 -8.23 -1.96 -4.55
N VAL A 70 -8.54 -0.81 -3.99
CA VAL A 70 -7.98 -0.34 -2.73
C VAL A 70 -9.07 -0.26 -1.68
N GLU A 71 -8.81 -0.88 -0.53
CA GLU A 71 -9.66 -0.83 0.65
C GLU A 71 -8.81 -0.39 1.83
N CYS A 72 -9.15 0.72 2.47
CA CYS A 72 -8.47 1.18 3.67
C CYS A 72 -9.46 1.39 4.83
N LEU A 73 -8.96 1.15 6.04
CA LEU A 73 -9.62 1.53 7.28
C LEU A 73 -8.59 2.28 8.13
N GLY A 74 -9.00 3.41 8.70
CA GLY A 74 -8.10 4.22 9.51
C GLY A 74 -8.80 5.11 10.52
N PHE A 75 -7.97 5.88 11.21
CA PHE A 75 -8.33 6.83 12.23
C PHE A 75 -7.54 8.11 12.01
N ASP A 76 -8.24 9.22 11.85
CA ASP A 76 -7.65 10.54 11.59
C ASP A 76 -8.10 11.54 12.67
N GLU A 77 -7.20 12.47 12.99
CA GLU A 77 -7.39 13.64 13.83
C GLU A 77 -7.46 14.90 12.98
N MET A 78 -8.33 15.83 13.36
CA MET A 78 -8.51 17.16 12.77
C MET A 78 -8.41 18.26 13.83
N GLY A 79 -8.09 19.48 13.42
CA GLY A 79 -7.96 20.64 14.31
C GLY A 79 -6.54 20.91 14.80
N SER A 80 -5.52 20.26 14.19
CA SER A 80 -4.12 20.63 14.38
C SER A 80 -3.70 21.72 13.39
N THR A 81 -2.60 22.43 13.67
CA THR A 81 -1.98 23.38 12.72
C THR A 81 -1.49 22.72 11.43
N GLU A 82 -1.35 21.39 11.42
CA GLU A 82 -0.86 20.59 10.30
C GLU A 82 -2.01 20.01 9.43
N GLY A 83 -3.27 20.33 9.77
CA GLY A 83 -4.44 19.79 9.10
C GLY A 83 -4.84 18.41 9.64
N THR A 84 -5.22 17.51 8.73
CA THR A 84 -5.59 16.13 9.05
C THR A 84 -4.33 15.28 9.27
N HIS A 85 -4.29 14.54 10.38
CA HIS A 85 -3.20 13.62 10.70
C HIS A 85 -3.77 12.29 11.18
N GLY A 86 -3.25 11.16 10.68
CA GLY A 86 -3.73 9.88 11.17
C GLY A 86 -3.04 8.67 10.59
N ILE A 87 -3.60 7.51 10.94
CA ILE A 87 -3.05 6.19 10.63
C ILE A 87 -4.12 5.25 10.10
N GLY A 88 -3.73 4.35 9.21
CA GLY A 88 -4.63 3.35 8.66
C GLY A 88 -3.93 2.10 8.17
N ARG A 89 -4.73 1.15 7.70
CA ARG A 89 -4.27 -0.05 7.01
C ARG A 89 -5.06 -0.19 5.72
N CYS A 90 -4.35 -0.58 4.67
CA CYS A 90 -4.90 -0.77 3.35
C CYS A 90 -4.60 -2.16 2.81
N ASN A 91 -5.60 -2.74 2.14
CA ASN A 91 -5.46 -3.88 1.25
C ASN A 91 -5.57 -3.39 -0.18
N TRP A 92 -4.54 -3.66 -0.98
CA TRP A 92 -4.54 -3.38 -2.41
C TRP A 92 -4.64 -4.73 -3.13
N ILE A 93 -5.80 -4.98 -3.73
CA ILE A 93 -6.16 -6.27 -4.31
C ILE A 93 -5.99 -6.17 -5.82
N ASP A 94 -5.13 -6.99 -6.41
CA ASP A 94 -4.89 -6.95 -7.85
C ASP A 94 -5.88 -7.81 -8.67
N GLU A 95 -5.71 -7.77 -9.99
CA GLU A 95 -6.53 -8.53 -10.94
C GLU A 95 -6.47 -10.06 -10.75
N SER A 96 -5.43 -10.58 -10.08
CA SER A 96 -5.24 -11.99 -9.72
C SER A 96 -5.77 -12.33 -8.31
N GLN A 97 -6.37 -11.36 -7.61
CA GLN A 97 -6.80 -11.45 -6.21
C GLN A 97 -5.64 -11.55 -5.18
N ASP A 98 -4.40 -11.36 -5.62
CA ASP A 98 -3.27 -11.23 -4.71
C ASP A 98 -3.30 -9.85 -4.05
N LYS A 99 -2.92 -9.79 -2.77
CA LYS A 99 -3.04 -8.59 -1.95
C LYS A 99 -1.67 -7.99 -1.64
N LEU A 100 -1.54 -6.68 -1.76
CA LEU A 100 -0.50 -5.88 -1.12
C LEU A 100 -1.06 -5.28 0.17
N PHE A 101 -0.32 -5.43 1.27
CA PHE A 101 -0.69 -4.87 2.56
C PHE A 101 0.12 -3.61 2.83
N ALA A 102 -0.56 -2.49 3.08
CA ALA A 102 0.10 -1.22 3.37
C ALA A 102 -0.39 -0.62 4.70
N SER A 103 0.55 -0.08 5.47
CA SER A 103 0.23 0.88 6.53
C SER A 103 0.13 2.27 5.91
N LEU A 104 -0.88 3.02 6.31
CA LEU A 104 -1.15 4.38 5.86
C LEU A 104 -0.81 5.37 6.99
N SER A 105 -0.18 6.48 6.64
CA SER A 105 -0.05 7.67 7.47
C SER A 105 -0.53 8.88 6.67
N THR A 106 -1.46 9.63 7.22
CA THR A 106 -2.00 10.86 6.62
C THR A 106 -1.32 12.06 7.26
N VAL A 107 -0.83 13.02 6.46
CA VAL A 107 -0.33 14.32 6.94
C VAL A 107 -0.76 15.40 5.97
N GLY A 108 -1.63 16.31 6.42
CA GLY A 108 -2.13 17.41 5.60
C GLY A 108 -2.91 16.90 4.37
N GLY A 109 -2.44 17.23 3.18
CA GLY A 109 -3.08 16.89 1.89
C GLY A 109 -2.51 15.65 1.20
N GLY A 110 -1.79 14.79 1.92
CA GLY A 110 -1.13 13.63 1.33
C GLY A 110 -1.04 12.43 2.26
N ASN A 111 -0.72 11.28 1.65
CA ASN A 111 -0.59 10.01 2.33
C ASN A 111 0.82 9.44 2.13
N GLN A 112 1.30 8.71 3.13
CA GLN A 112 2.42 7.80 2.99
C GLN A 112 1.94 6.36 3.20
N TYR A 113 2.03 5.56 2.15
CA TYR A 113 1.80 4.12 2.19
C TYR A 113 3.12 3.39 2.38
N LYS A 114 3.26 2.73 3.51
CA LYS A 114 4.36 1.78 3.76
C LYS A 114 3.87 0.38 3.44
N VAL A 115 4.35 -0.21 2.34
CA VAL A 115 4.09 -1.61 2.00
C VAL A 115 4.80 -2.50 3.02
N THR A 116 4.03 -3.39 3.66
CA THR A 116 4.47 -4.23 4.77
C THR A 116 4.45 -5.73 4.45
N GLY A 117 3.90 -6.10 3.29
CA GLY A 117 3.83 -7.49 2.84
C GLY A 117 2.74 -7.67 1.80
N GLY A 118 2.36 -8.92 1.59
CA GLY A 118 1.29 -9.28 0.68
C GLY A 118 1.06 -10.79 0.62
N THR A 119 0.22 -11.21 -0.32
CA THR A 119 -0.05 -12.61 -0.64
C THR A 119 0.41 -12.94 -2.06
N GLY A 120 0.59 -14.22 -2.37
CA GLY A 120 0.95 -14.68 -3.71
C GLY A 120 2.20 -13.99 -4.25
N LYS A 121 2.10 -13.34 -5.42
CA LYS A 121 3.25 -12.64 -6.02
C LYS A 121 3.74 -11.42 -5.23
N TRP A 122 2.94 -10.94 -4.29
CA TRP A 122 3.27 -9.84 -3.37
C TRP A 122 3.79 -10.31 -2.02
N GLU A 123 3.93 -11.62 -1.80
CA GLU A 123 4.52 -12.14 -0.57
C GLU A 123 5.91 -11.53 -0.33
N ASN A 124 6.16 -11.10 0.91
CA ASN A 124 7.37 -10.39 1.33
C ASN A 124 7.65 -9.05 0.61
N ALA A 125 6.65 -8.47 -0.07
CA ALA A 125 6.79 -7.15 -0.66
C ALA A 125 7.00 -6.08 0.42
N LYS A 126 7.84 -5.09 0.13
CA LYS A 126 8.09 -3.95 1.02
C LYS A 126 8.36 -2.70 0.21
N GLY A 127 8.07 -1.53 0.75
CA GLY A 127 8.19 -0.31 -0.03
C GLY A 127 7.55 0.89 0.63
N VAL A 128 7.71 2.04 -0.01
CA VAL A 128 7.08 3.29 0.40
C VAL A 128 6.57 3.99 -0.86
N ILE A 129 5.33 4.45 -0.81
CA ILE A 129 4.70 5.30 -1.83
C ILE A 129 4.15 6.52 -1.10
N THR A 130 4.52 7.71 -1.57
CA THR A 130 4.01 8.98 -1.05
C THR A 130 3.09 9.58 -2.09
N THR A 131 1.94 10.08 -1.65
CA THR A 131 0.91 10.63 -2.53
C THR A 131 0.44 11.99 -2.04
N THR A 132 -0.21 12.71 -2.95
CA THR A 132 -1.07 13.85 -2.68
C THR A 132 -2.47 13.51 -3.15
N PHE A 133 -3.50 13.93 -2.41
CA PHE A 133 -4.89 13.72 -2.82
C PHE A 133 -5.63 15.04 -3.01
N VAL A 134 -6.64 15.00 -3.86
CA VAL A 134 -7.53 16.12 -4.12
C VAL A 134 -8.96 15.65 -3.93
N TYR A 135 -9.73 16.37 -3.11
CA TYR A 135 -11.17 16.12 -2.98
C TYR A 135 -11.92 16.68 -4.19
N LEU A 136 -12.80 15.86 -4.74
CA LEU A 136 -13.72 16.24 -5.79
C LEU A 136 -15.03 16.76 -5.19
N PRO A 137 -15.73 17.69 -5.88
CA PRO A 137 -17.02 18.17 -5.44
C PRO A 137 -18.04 17.02 -5.38
N THR A 138 -18.85 17.02 -4.33
CA THR A 138 -19.94 16.07 -4.09
C THR A 138 -21.16 16.82 -3.56
N SER A 139 -22.36 16.32 -3.88
CA SER A 139 -23.63 16.87 -3.36
C SER A 139 -24.01 16.30 -1.98
N SER A 140 -23.22 15.37 -1.46
CA SER A 140 -23.47 14.65 -0.21
C SER A 140 -22.49 15.11 0.88
N ASP A 141 -23.00 15.26 2.10
CA ASP A 141 -22.22 15.46 3.32
C ASP A 141 -21.80 14.14 3.98
N LYS A 142 -22.22 13.00 3.43
CA LYS A 142 -21.99 11.66 4.01
C LYS A 142 -20.73 10.96 3.51
N PHE A 143 -20.17 11.42 2.40
CA PHE A 143 -19.01 10.79 1.79
C PHE A 143 -18.18 11.82 1.03
N TYR A 144 -16.92 11.47 0.82
CA TYR A 144 -15.96 12.24 0.04
C TYR A 144 -15.59 11.46 -1.21
N LEU A 145 -15.39 12.18 -2.31
CA LEU A 145 -14.80 11.66 -3.53
C LEU A 145 -13.45 12.33 -3.73
N GLY A 146 -12.51 11.64 -4.35
CA GLY A 146 -11.22 12.25 -4.64
C GLY A 146 -10.37 11.47 -5.63
N THR A 147 -9.28 12.12 -6.02
CA THR A 147 -8.19 11.51 -6.78
C THR A 147 -6.92 11.53 -5.95
N GLU A 148 -6.02 10.62 -6.27
CA GLU A 148 -4.73 10.50 -5.60
C GLU A 148 -3.65 10.25 -6.63
N ASP A 149 -2.55 10.98 -6.53
CA ASP A 149 -1.38 10.82 -7.38
C ASP A 149 -0.13 10.77 -6.51
N GLY A 150 0.87 10.01 -6.92
CA GLY A 150 2.09 9.90 -6.15
C GLY A 150 3.15 9.04 -6.78
N SER A 151 4.23 8.81 -6.04
CA SER A 151 5.32 7.98 -6.50
C SER A 151 6.06 7.31 -5.36
N GLY A 152 6.85 6.28 -5.69
CA GLY A 152 7.62 5.55 -4.71
C GLY A 152 8.26 4.31 -5.29
N SER A 153 8.53 3.34 -4.41
CA SER A 153 9.06 2.05 -4.86
C SER A 153 8.55 0.89 -4.02
N ILE A 154 8.40 -0.26 -4.69
CA ILE A 154 8.07 -1.55 -4.08
C ILE A 154 9.17 -2.54 -4.45
N ILE A 155 9.77 -3.18 -3.45
CA ILE A 155 10.62 -4.36 -3.62
C ILE A 155 9.71 -5.57 -3.49
N ALA A 156 9.52 -6.34 -4.56
CA ALA A 156 8.63 -7.49 -4.61
C ALA A 156 9.41 -8.74 -5.06
N PRO A 157 9.88 -9.59 -4.12
CA PRO A 157 10.77 -10.72 -4.45
C PRO A 157 10.17 -11.77 -5.39
N ASN A 158 8.85 -11.96 -5.30
CA ASN A 158 8.13 -13.01 -6.01
C ASN A 158 7.38 -12.50 -7.24
N TYR A 159 7.49 -11.20 -7.53
CA TYR A 159 6.84 -10.58 -8.66
C TYR A 159 7.62 -10.91 -9.95
N LYS A 160 6.97 -11.65 -10.86
CA LYS A 160 7.48 -12.00 -12.20
C LYS A 160 6.36 -11.76 -13.22
#